data_AF-A0A955FTP6-F1
#
_entry.id   AF-A0A955FTP6-F1
#
_cell.length_a   1.000
_cell.length_b   1.000
_cell.length_c   1.000
_cell.angle_alpha   90.00
_cell.angle_beta   90.00
_cell.angle_gamma   90.00
#
_symmetry.space_group_name_H-M   'P 1'
#
loop_
_entity.id
_entity.type
_entity.pdbx_description
1 polymer ?
#
loop_
_entity_poly.entity_id
_entity_poly.type
_entity_poly.pdbx_seq_one_letter_code
_entity_poly.pdbx_strand_id
1 'polypeptide(L)'
;MGQRRLSRPQADDASKRPMQAKQKSNNSVLNATTTRKGEVFRAQRRTSEGVNMQASQHIINVPVNKSVYNGYGGKQFSLADQPKRPRAARPTLKIIPIGGVGEMGIGKNMTAIEYDNDIIVIDMGFLFPGTDYPGINYITPDITWLEENKHRIRGHVFTHGHLDHIGAFRHLVPKIPAPVYASRFTIGMLQRTMEETDGSFEPQYNELNPEAHDIVQISDSFSIELIRVNHSIPDATAVVIRTPVGNILA
;
A
#
# COMPACT_ATOMS: atom_id res chain seq x y z
N MET A 1 -3.44 -27.15 -63.96
CA MET A 1 -3.97 -26.27 -65.03
C MET A 1 -4.59 -25.04 -64.38
N GLY A 2 -4.32 -23.85 -64.89
CA GLY A 2 -4.97 -22.61 -64.43
C GLY A 2 -4.10 -21.37 -64.51
N GLN A 3 -3.45 -21.12 -65.66
CA GLN A 3 -2.77 -19.86 -65.93
C GLN A 3 -3.77 -18.69 -65.89
N ARG A 4 -3.58 -17.72 -64.98
CA ARG A 4 -4.30 -16.43 -65.03
C ARG A 4 -3.58 -15.49 -66.00
N ARG A 5 -4.27 -15.15 -67.09
CA ARG A 5 -3.87 -14.14 -68.09
C ARG A 5 -3.83 -12.75 -67.43
N LEU A 6 -2.72 -12.03 -67.59
CA LEU A 6 -2.60 -10.60 -67.28
C LEU A 6 -3.26 -9.79 -68.41
N SER A 7 -4.30 -9.02 -68.10
CA SER A 7 -4.89 -8.03 -69.01
C SER A 7 -3.98 -6.80 -69.08
N ARG A 8 -3.54 -6.41 -70.28
CA ARG A 8 -2.84 -5.13 -70.51
C ARG A 8 -3.83 -3.96 -70.39
N PRO A 9 -3.50 -2.88 -69.67
CA PRO A 9 -4.35 -1.69 -69.61
C PRO A 9 -4.34 -0.96 -70.97
N GLN A 10 -5.52 -0.46 -71.35
CA GLN A 10 -5.78 0.29 -72.58
C GLN A 10 -5.11 1.67 -72.52
N ALA A 11 -4.58 2.15 -73.64
CA ALA A 11 -3.90 3.45 -73.70
C ALA A 11 -4.90 4.62 -73.63
N ASP A 12 -4.45 5.73 -73.04
CA ASP A 12 -5.26 6.93 -72.77
C ASP A 12 -5.77 7.60 -74.06
N ASP A 13 -7.06 7.97 -74.03
CA ASP A 13 -7.78 8.64 -75.11
C ASP A 13 -7.45 10.15 -75.12
N ALA A 14 -6.73 10.57 -76.17
CA ALA A 14 -6.26 11.95 -76.34
C ALA A 14 -7.39 12.97 -76.56
N SER A 15 -8.63 12.54 -76.82
CA SER A 15 -9.79 13.43 -77.02
C SER A 15 -10.30 14.09 -75.73
N LYS A 16 -9.89 13.60 -74.55
CA LYS A 16 -10.32 14.12 -73.24
C LYS A 16 -9.42 15.23 -72.66
N ARG A 17 -8.42 15.71 -73.41
CA ARG A 17 -7.59 16.84 -72.96
C ARG A 17 -8.28 18.17 -73.26
N PRO A 18 -8.64 18.99 -72.25
CA PRO A 18 -9.17 20.31 -72.53
C PRO A 18 -8.07 21.20 -73.11
N MET A 19 -8.31 21.78 -74.30
CA MET A 19 -7.49 22.85 -74.84
C MET A 19 -7.73 24.11 -73.99
N GLN A 20 -6.82 24.42 -73.06
CA GLN A 20 -6.79 25.73 -72.43
C GLN A 20 -6.03 26.72 -73.34
N ALA A 21 -6.79 27.61 -73.97
CA ALA A 21 -6.22 28.81 -74.58
C ALA A 21 -5.57 29.67 -73.49
N LYS A 22 -4.29 30.02 -73.65
CA LYS A 22 -3.61 30.96 -72.76
C LYS A 22 -4.19 32.36 -72.97
N GLN A 23 -4.92 32.89 -71.99
CA GLN A 23 -5.20 34.32 -71.91
C GLN A 23 -3.87 35.06 -71.67
N LYS A 24 -3.53 36.00 -72.56
CA LYS A 24 -2.45 36.96 -72.32
C LYS A 24 -2.99 38.06 -71.41
N SER A 25 -2.38 38.23 -70.24
CA SER A 25 -2.65 39.36 -69.34
C SER A 25 -1.76 40.56 -69.70
N ASN A 26 -2.34 41.76 -69.67
CA ASN A 26 -1.68 43.03 -70.00
C ASN A 26 -0.97 43.67 -68.79
N ASN A 27 -0.23 42.89 -67.99
CA ASN A 27 0.49 43.44 -66.84
C ASN A 27 2.00 43.22 -66.99
N SER A 28 2.72 44.28 -67.38
CA SER A 28 4.15 44.23 -67.76
C SER A 28 5.08 43.80 -66.62
N VAL A 29 4.65 43.96 -65.37
CA VAL A 29 5.46 43.65 -64.17
C VAL A 29 5.59 42.15 -63.93
N LEU A 30 4.62 41.34 -64.36
CA LEU A 30 4.64 39.87 -64.16
C LEU A 30 5.41 39.11 -65.25
N ASN A 31 5.82 39.78 -66.34
CA ASN A 31 6.61 39.17 -67.41
C ASN A 31 8.12 39.19 -67.17
N ALA A 32 8.60 39.95 -66.17
CA ALA A 32 10.03 40.11 -65.87
C ALA A 32 10.56 39.17 -64.79
N THR A 33 9.70 38.39 -64.12
CA THR A 33 10.15 37.47 -63.06
C THR A 33 10.28 36.05 -63.61
N THR A 34 11.45 35.71 -64.13
CA THR A 34 11.80 34.32 -64.45
C THR A 34 12.28 33.60 -63.20
N THR A 35 11.36 33.34 -62.24
CA THR A 35 11.67 32.35 -61.20
C THR A 35 11.78 31.00 -61.88
N ARG A 36 13.01 30.45 -61.96
CA ARG A 36 13.22 29.11 -62.52
C ARG A 36 12.36 28.15 -61.72
N LYS A 37 11.58 27.32 -62.41
CA LYS A 37 10.65 26.35 -61.81
C LYS A 37 11.28 25.56 -60.65
N GLY A 38 12.58 25.22 -60.77
CA GLY A 38 13.35 24.53 -59.72
C GLY A 38 13.59 25.32 -58.43
N GLU A 39 13.60 26.65 -58.48
CA GLU A 39 13.77 27.54 -57.33
C GLU A 39 12.48 27.64 -56.53
N VAL A 40 11.34 27.71 -57.22
CA VAL A 40 9.99 27.60 -56.63
C VAL A 40 9.82 26.23 -55.98
N PHE A 41 10.23 25.15 -56.64
CA PHE A 41 10.20 23.81 -56.04
C PHE A 41 11.11 23.69 -54.81
N ARG A 42 12.30 24.30 -54.80
CA ARG A 42 13.18 24.31 -53.60
C ARG A 42 12.57 25.13 -52.46
N ALA A 43 11.98 26.29 -52.73
CA ALA A 43 11.30 27.09 -51.73
C ALA A 43 10.10 26.34 -51.14
N GLN A 44 9.30 25.69 -52.00
CA GLN A 44 8.16 24.88 -51.62
C GLN A 44 8.57 23.62 -50.82
N ARG A 45 9.75 23.05 -51.11
CA ARG A 45 10.31 21.95 -50.32
C ARG A 45 10.74 22.42 -48.92
N ARG A 46 11.42 23.56 -48.81
CA ARG A 46 11.81 24.15 -47.50
C ARG A 46 10.60 24.53 -46.65
N THR A 47 9.54 25.08 -47.26
CA THR A 47 8.29 25.36 -46.53
C THR A 47 7.60 24.06 -46.13
N SER A 48 7.57 23.04 -46.99
CA SER A 48 7.00 21.73 -46.63
C SER A 48 7.78 21.01 -45.53
N GLU A 49 9.11 21.13 -45.50
CA GLU A 49 9.97 20.58 -44.45
C GLU A 49 9.76 21.32 -43.12
N GLY A 50 9.65 22.66 -43.15
CA GLY A 50 9.33 23.46 -41.97
C GLY A 50 7.93 23.16 -41.40
N VAL A 51 6.94 22.99 -42.28
CA VAL A 51 5.56 22.63 -41.90
C VAL A 51 5.49 21.20 -41.38
N ASN A 52 6.20 20.24 -41.98
CA ASN A 52 6.29 18.87 -41.46
C ASN A 52 7.02 18.81 -40.11
N MET A 53 8.07 19.62 -39.90
CA MET A 53 8.72 19.73 -38.59
C MET A 53 7.78 20.31 -37.53
N GLN A 54 6.99 21.34 -37.83
CA GLN A 54 5.98 21.88 -36.90
C GLN A 54 4.81 20.91 -36.68
N ALA A 55 4.34 20.21 -37.71
CA ALA A 55 3.27 19.22 -37.60
C ALA A 55 3.70 17.99 -36.79
N SER A 56 4.99 17.61 -36.85
CA SER A 56 5.53 16.51 -36.05
C SER A 56 5.63 16.80 -34.55
N GLN A 57 5.50 18.06 -34.12
CA GLN A 57 5.44 18.42 -32.69
C GLN A 57 4.12 18.00 -32.02
N HIS A 58 3.09 17.68 -32.79
CA HIS A 58 1.77 17.26 -32.28
C HIS A 58 1.50 15.75 -32.45
N ILE A 59 2.50 14.98 -32.89
CA ILE A 59 2.41 13.52 -32.94
C ILE A 59 2.65 12.98 -31.53
N ILE A 60 1.61 12.41 -30.94
CA ILE A 60 1.64 11.70 -29.67
C ILE A 60 2.75 10.63 -29.75
N ASN A 61 3.79 10.78 -28.93
CA ASN A 61 5.04 9.99 -28.80
C ASN A 61 6.34 10.52 -29.45
N VAL A 62 6.39 11.74 -30.01
CA VAL A 62 7.68 12.38 -30.32
C VAL A 62 8.11 13.29 -29.16
N PRO A 63 9.29 13.09 -28.55
CA PRO A 63 9.70 13.89 -27.41
C PRO A 63 10.07 15.32 -27.82
N VAL A 64 9.18 16.26 -27.52
CA VAL A 64 9.36 17.70 -27.75
C VAL A 64 10.21 18.31 -26.64
N ASN A 65 11.46 17.86 -26.46
CA ASN A 65 12.42 18.61 -25.64
C ASN A 65 13.87 18.17 -25.84
N LYS A 66 14.52 18.69 -26.89
CA LYS A 66 15.99 18.62 -27.08
C LYS A 66 16.63 20.01 -27.23
N SER A 67 15.95 21.08 -26.82
CA SER A 67 16.61 22.39 -26.82
C SER A 67 17.58 22.46 -25.63
N VAL A 68 18.81 22.90 -25.88
CA VAL A 68 19.81 23.13 -24.81
C VAL A 68 19.34 24.22 -23.84
N TYR A 69 18.40 25.06 -24.29
CA TYR A 69 17.77 26.16 -23.54
C TYR A 69 16.59 25.74 -22.65
N ASN A 70 16.22 24.46 -22.60
CA ASN A 70 15.10 23.99 -21.77
C ASN A 70 15.42 23.85 -20.27
N GLY A 71 16.61 24.29 -19.82
CA GLY A 71 17.02 24.19 -18.43
C GLY A 71 17.50 22.79 -17.99
N TYR A 72 17.39 21.76 -18.83
CA TYR A 72 17.87 20.40 -18.58
C TYR A 72 19.17 20.06 -19.34
N GLY A 73 19.87 21.08 -19.86
CA GLY A 73 21.14 20.90 -20.57
C GLY A 73 21.04 20.01 -21.82
N GLY A 74 19.88 20.02 -22.49
CA GLY A 74 19.63 19.17 -23.66
C GLY A 74 19.25 17.72 -23.34
N LYS A 75 19.14 17.33 -22.06
CA LYS A 75 18.54 16.04 -21.67
C LYS A 75 17.01 16.12 -21.73
N GLN A 76 16.40 15.02 -22.17
CA GLN A 76 14.96 14.89 -22.20
C GLN A 76 14.45 14.65 -20.78
N PHE A 77 13.57 15.52 -20.29
CA PHE A 77 12.85 15.29 -19.06
C PHE A 77 11.95 14.05 -19.22
N SER A 78 12.15 13.04 -18.38
CA SER A 78 11.25 11.89 -18.27
C SER A 78 10.45 11.98 -16.98
N LEU A 79 9.25 11.38 -16.96
CA LEU A 79 8.47 11.23 -15.73
C LEU A 79 9.21 10.41 -14.64
N ALA A 80 10.26 9.66 -15.01
CA ALA A 80 11.13 8.96 -14.07
C ALA A 80 12.12 9.89 -13.35
N ASP A 81 12.42 11.06 -13.93
CA ASP A 81 13.30 12.08 -13.34
C ASP A 81 12.56 13.03 -12.38
N GLN A 82 11.22 12.92 -12.30
CA GLN A 82 10.48 13.63 -11.27
C GLN A 82 10.86 13.06 -9.90
N PRO A 83 11.41 13.88 -8.97
CA PRO A 83 11.60 13.42 -7.60
C PRO A 83 10.22 13.02 -7.06
N LYS A 84 10.07 11.73 -6.74
CA LYS A 84 8.87 11.25 -6.05
C LYS A 84 8.78 12.01 -4.74
N ARG A 85 7.85 12.98 -4.66
CA ARG A 85 7.53 13.61 -3.38
C ARG A 85 7.18 12.49 -2.42
N PRO A 86 7.85 12.37 -1.25
CA PRO A 86 7.41 11.41 -0.25
C PRO A 86 5.93 11.71 0.02
N ARG A 87 5.08 10.69 -0.14
CA ARG A 87 3.68 10.82 0.28
C ARG A 87 3.72 11.19 1.76
N ALA A 88 2.94 12.20 2.17
CA ALA A 88 2.72 12.46 3.58
C ALA A 88 2.40 11.13 4.26
N ALA A 89 3.09 10.82 5.37
CA ALA A 89 2.89 9.58 6.10
C ALA A 89 1.40 9.52 6.49
N ARG A 90 0.66 8.65 5.81
CA ARG A 90 -0.72 8.38 6.21
C ARG A 90 -0.65 7.49 7.44
N PRO A 91 -1.52 7.69 8.43
CA PRO A 91 -1.68 6.71 9.51
C PRO A 91 -1.87 5.33 8.89
N THR A 92 -1.02 4.38 9.28
CA THR A 92 -1.07 3.01 8.79
C THR A 92 -1.35 2.09 9.96
N LEU A 93 -2.30 1.20 9.77
CA LEU A 93 -2.56 0.10 10.69
C LEU A 93 -1.52 -0.99 10.45
N LYS A 94 -0.83 -1.40 11.50
CA LYS A 94 0.11 -2.53 11.46
C LYS A 94 -0.38 -3.62 12.40
N ILE A 95 -0.33 -4.86 11.93
CA ILE A 95 -0.59 -6.05 12.72
C ILE A 95 0.73 -6.79 12.83
N ILE A 96 1.21 -6.97 14.05
CA ILE A 96 2.56 -7.43 14.35
C ILE A 96 2.43 -8.69 15.22
N PRO A 97 2.47 -9.89 14.62
CA PRO A 97 2.46 -11.13 15.39
C PRO A 97 3.83 -11.31 16.06
N ILE A 98 3.84 -11.29 17.39
CA ILE A 98 5.04 -11.47 18.22
C ILE A 98 5.21 -12.95 18.60
N GLY A 99 4.09 -13.68 18.71
CA GLY A 99 4.06 -15.12 18.89
C GLY A 99 2.73 -15.73 18.45
N GLY A 100 2.67 -17.06 18.39
CA GLY A 100 1.51 -17.80 17.86
C GLY A 100 1.60 -18.15 16.37
N VAL A 101 2.61 -17.65 15.64
CA VAL A 101 2.81 -17.92 14.21
C VAL A 101 4.11 -18.68 13.94
N GLY A 102 4.10 -19.64 13.02
CA GLY A 102 5.30 -20.35 12.52
C GLY A 102 5.45 -21.81 12.98
N GLU A 103 6.64 -22.40 12.73
CA GLU A 103 6.92 -23.83 12.90
C GLU A 103 7.17 -24.28 14.35
N MET A 104 7.49 -23.37 15.28
CA MET A 104 7.88 -23.69 16.67
C MET A 104 6.68 -23.94 17.60
N GLY A 105 5.71 -24.72 17.15
CA GLY A 105 4.57 -25.20 17.95
C GLY A 105 3.39 -24.23 18.06
N ILE A 106 2.26 -24.79 18.51
CA ILE A 106 1.01 -24.06 18.80
C ILE A 106 1.12 -23.47 20.20
N GLY A 107 1.14 -22.14 20.31
CA GLY A 107 1.09 -21.42 21.58
C GLY A 107 1.89 -20.13 21.57
N LYS A 108 2.17 -19.55 22.74
CA LYS A 108 2.83 -18.25 22.88
C LYS A 108 2.10 -17.15 22.12
N ASN A 109 0.77 -17.17 22.12
CA ASN A 109 -0.05 -16.23 21.36
C ASN A 109 0.17 -14.80 21.89
N MET A 110 0.59 -13.92 21.01
CA MET A 110 0.76 -12.50 21.31
C MET A 110 0.80 -11.72 19.99
N THR A 111 -0.15 -10.80 19.82
CA THR A 111 -0.22 -9.93 18.64
C THR A 111 -0.34 -8.49 19.06
N ALA A 112 0.51 -7.62 18.53
CA ALA A 112 0.39 -6.18 18.70
C ALA A 112 -0.31 -5.55 17.49
N ILE A 113 -1.23 -4.64 17.75
CA ILE A 113 -1.87 -3.82 16.72
C ILE A 113 -1.47 -2.38 16.97
N GLU A 114 -0.85 -1.77 15.98
CA GLU A 114 -0.38 -0.39 16.01
C GLU A 114 -1.19 0.45 15.02
N TYR A 115 -1.71 1.58 15.49
CA TYR A 115 -2.28 2.61 14.63
C TYR A 115 -1.73 3.95 15.06
N ASP A 116 -1.00 4.61 14.16
CA ASP A 116 -0.30 5.86 14.42
C ASP A 116 0.61 5.78 15.66
N ASN A 117 0.25 6.43 16.78
CA ASN A 117 1.04 6.41 18.02
C ASN A 117 0.46 5.52 19.13
N ASP A 118 -0.59 4.76 18.84
CA ASP A 118 -1.23 3.88 19.82
C ASP A 118 -0.97 2.42 19.48
N ILE A 119 -0.73 1.62 20.52
CA ILE A 119 -0.54 0.17 20.45
C ILE A 119 -1.52 -0.51 21.41
N ILE A 120 -2.17 -1.56 20.94
CA ILE A 120 -2.86 -2.53 21.80
C ILE A 120 -2.20 -3.89 21.62
N VAL A 121 -2.13 -4.67 22.70
CA VAL A 121 -1.58 -6.02 22.68
C VAL A 121 -2.70 -7.00 22.97
N ILE A 122 -2.80 -8.03 22.14
CA ILE A 122 -3.76 -9.12 22.28
C ILE A 122 -2.98 -10.34 22.77
N ASP A 123 -3.39 -10.85 23.92
CA ASP A 123 -2.84 -12.01 24.61
C ASP A 123 -1.34 -11.93 24.94
N MET A 124 -0.94 -12.72 25.93
CA MET A 124 0.42 -12.88 26.43
C MET A 124 0.67 -14.34 26.82
N GLY A 125 0.69 -15.20 25.81
CA GLY A 125 0.90 -16.63 25.98
C GLY A 125 2.34 -17.05 26.23
N PHE A 126 2.50 -18.26 26.75
CA PHE A 126 3.76 -19.00 26.68
C PHE A 126 3.62 -20.28 25.85
N LEU A 127 4.73 -20.97 25.59
CA LEU A 127 4.77 -22.27 24.94
C LEU A 127 5.41 -23.29 25.89
N PHE A 128 4.84 -24.49 25.96
CA PHE A 128 5.48 -25.60 26.64
C PHE A 128 6.57 -26.23 25.74
N PRO A 129 7.82 -26.31 26.21
CA PRO A 129 8.89 -26.94 25.44
C PRO A 129 8.65 -28.45 25.28
N GLY A 130 9.05 -28.98 24.12
CA GLY A 130 9.14 -30.41 23.88
C GLY A 130 10.40 -31.03 24.51
N THR A 131 10.67 -32.28 24.15
CA THR A 131 11.84 -33.05 24.62
C THR A 131 13.19 -32.43 24.24
N ASP A 132 13.21 -31.54 23.26
CA ASP A 132 14.42 -30.90 22.73
C ASP A 132 15.01 -29.83 23.68
N TYR A 133 14.24 -29.37 24.67
CA TYR A 133 14.66 -28.33 25.63
C TYR A 133 14.63 -28.85 27.08
N PRO A 134 15.53 -29.77 27.46
CA PRO A 134 15.56 -30.32 28.81
C PRO A 134 15.85 -29.23 29.85
N GLY A 135 15.02 -29.17 30.90
CA GLY A 135 15.18 -28.24 32.02
C GLY A 135 14.48 -26.89 31.87
N ILE A 136 13.86 -26.60 30.71
CA ILE A 136 13.04 -25.41 30.51
C ILE A 136 11.59 -25.72 30.91
N ASN A 137 10.94 -24.84 31.69
CA ASN A 137 9.53 -25.01 32.07
C ASN A 137 8.57 -24.48 31.01
N TYR A 138 8.85 -23.30 30.46
CA TYR A 138 8.04 -22.63 29.44
C TYR A 138 8.85 -21.56 28.70
N ILE A 139 8.41 -21.21 27.49
CA ILE A 139 9.05 -20.25 26.59
C ILE A 139 8.11 -19.06 26.37
N THR A 140 8.60 -17.84 26.60
CA THR A 140 7.84 -16.59 26.45
C THR A 140 8.22 -15.84 25.15
N PRO A 141 7.35 -14.95 24.63
CA PRO A 141 7.70 -14.15 23.46
C PRO A 141 8.80 -13.13 23.79
N ASP A 142 9.59 -12.77 22.78
CA ASP A 142 10.50 -11.63 22.85
C ASP A 142 9.70 -10.34 22.68
N ILE A 143 9.73 -9.48 23.70
CA ILE A 143 8.99 -8.23 23.74
C ILE A 143 9.89 -6.99 23.64
N THR A 144 11.15 -7.15 23.21
CA THR A 144 12.12 -6.03 23.12
C THR A 144 11.52 -4.82 22.40
N TRP A 145 10.83 -5.04 21.29
CA TRP A 145 10.15 -3.96 20.54
C TRP A 145 9.03 -3.28 21.34
N LEU A 146 8.25 -4.05 22.13
CA LEU A 146 7.20 -3.48 22.98
C LEU A 146 7.79 -2.71 24.16
N GLU A 147 8.91 -3.17 24.74
CA GLU A 147 9.59 -2.46 25.83
C GLU A 147 10.11 -1.09 25.37
N GLU A 148 10.69 -1.02 24.17
CA GLU A 148 11.11 0.25 23.54
C GLU A 148 9.92 1.18 23.26
N ASN A 149 8.75 0.63 22.95
CA ASN A 149 7.54 1.36 22.59
C ASN A 149 6.50 1.42 23.72
N LYS A 150 6.86 1.09 24.97
CA LYS A 150 5.90 0.91 26.07
C LYS A 150 4.99 2.11 26.34
N HIS A 151 5.48 3.32 26.09
CA HIS A 151 4.74 4.58 26.24
C HIS A 151 3.56 4.75 25.26
N ARG A 152 3.55 3.95 24.18
CA ARG A 152 2.52 3.92 23.13
C ARG A 152 1.45 2.87 23.43
N ILE A 153 1.69 1.95 24.37
CA ILE A 153 0.75 0.89 24.71
C ILE A 153 -0.40 1.50 25.51
N ARG A 154 -1.63 1.28 25.03
CA ARG A 154 -2.86 1.83 25.61
C ARG A 154 -3.68 0.78 26.35
N GLY A 155 -3.49 -0.50 26.03
CA GLY A 155 -4.16 -1.58 26.74
C GLY A 155 -3.70 -2.96 26.28
N HIS A 156 -3.88 -3.91 27.19
CA HIS A 156 -3.72 -5.34 26.96
C HIS A 156 -5.09 -5.98 26.95
N VAL A 157 -5.41 -6.77 25.93
CA VAL A 157 -6.71 -7.42 25.77
C VAL A 157 -6.51 -8.92 25.76
N PHE A 158 -7.29 -9.66 26.55
CA PHE A 158 -7.21 -11.11 26.61
C PHE A 158 -8.47 -11.77 26.08
N THR A 159 -8.28 -12.79 25.25
CA THR A 159 -9.37 -13.58 24.65
C THR A 159 -9.93 -14.62 25.64
N HIS A 160 -9.05 -15.37 26.31
CA HIS A 160 -9.45 -16.41 27.24
C HIS A 160 -8.30 -16.85 28.17
N GLY A 161 -8.63 -17.64 29.19
CA GLY A 161 -7.72 -18.00 30.28
C GLY A 161 -6.78 -19.19 30.05
N HIS A 162 -6.58 -19.68 28.82
CA HIS A 162 -5.57 -20.74 28.62
C HIS A 162 -4.15 -20.18 28.70
N LEU A 163 -3.21 -21.00 29.13
CA LEU A 163 -1.83 -20.57 29.38
C LEU A 163 -1.06 -20.22 28.09
N ASP A 164 -1.48 -20.72 26.94
CA ASP A 164 -0.96 -20.27 25.65
C ASP A 164 -1.48 -18.89 25.21
N HIS A 165 -2.37 -18.28 26.01
CA HIS A 165 -2.85 -16.90 25.88
C HIS A 165 -2.54 -16.02 27.11
N ILE A 166 -2.43 -16.57 28.32
CA ILE A 166 -2.15 -15.80 29.55
C ILE A 166 -0.84 -16.16 30.24
N GLY A 167 -0.16 -17.24 29.85
CA GLY A 167 0.91 -17.86 30.63
C GLY A 167 2.17 -17.01 30.80
N ALA A 168 2.42 -16.07 29.90
CA ALA A 168 3.53 -15.13 30.00
C ALA A 168 3.15 -13.82 30.73
N PHE A 169 1.87 -13.58 31.02
CA PHE A 169 1.35 -12.32 31.57
C PHE A 169 2.18 -11.80 32.74
N ARG A 170 2.34 -12.62 33.79
CA ARG A 170 3.06 -12.25 35.03
C ARG A 170 4.52 -11.82 34.80
N HIS A 171 5.15 -12.30 33.73
CA HIS A 171 6.55 -12.00 33.42
C HIS A 171 6.70 -10.73 32.57
N LEU A 172 5.69 -10.43 31.76
CA LEU A 172 5.78 -9.39 30.73
C LEU A 172 5.10 -8.10 31.17
N VAL A 173 3.95 -8.17 31.82
CA VAL A 173 3.16 -6.98 32.18
C VAL A 173 3.91 -5.95 33.02
N PRO A 174 4.75 -6.32 34.01
CA PRO A 174 5.53 -5.33 34.76
C PRO A 174 6.51 -4.51 33.89
N LYS A 175 6.95 -5.08 32.75
CA LYS A 175 7.87 -4.43 31.80
C LYS A 175 7.15 -3.49 30.83
N ILE A 176 5.89 -3.80 30.52
CA ILE A 176 5.02 -3.06 29.59
C ILE A 176 3.70 -2.67 30.27
N PRO A 177 3.72 -1.76 31.26
CA PRO A 177 2.54 -1.44 32.06
C PRO A 177 1.45 -0.76 31.22
N ALA A 178 0.24 -1.33 31.21
CA ALA A 178 -0.96 -0.74 30.64
C ALA A 178 -2.22 -1.37 31.26
N PRO A 179 -3.41 -0.74 31.14
CA PRO A 179 -4.67 -1.33 31.58
C PRO A 179 -4.97 -2.66 30.89
N VAL A 180 -5.53 -3.60 31.65
CA VAL A 180 -5.88 -4.94 31.19
C VAL A 180 -7.39 -5.03 30.99
N TYR A 181 -7.82 -5.58 29.87
CA TYR A 181 -9.23 -5.76 29.50
C TYR A 181 -9.49 -7.24 29.19
N ALA A 182 -10.43 -7.85 29.88
CA ALA A 182 -10.79 -9.25 29.63
C ALA A 182 -12.16 -9.59 30.22
N SER A 183 -12.64 -10.79 29.91
CA SER A 183 -13.82 -11.37 30.57
C SER A 183 -13.55 -11.67 32.05
N ARG A 184 -14.62 -11.73 32.85
CA ARG A 184 -14.54 -11.96 34.30
C ARG A 184 -13.71 -13.19 34.68
N PHE A 185 -13.97 -14.32 34.04
CA PHE A 185 -13.22 -15.55 34.29
C PHE A 185 -11.72 -15.38 33.96
N THR A 186 -11.41 -14.74 32.83
CA THR A 186 -10.03 -14.51 32.40
C THR A 186 -9.29 -13.57 33.35
N ILE A 187 -9.94 -12.52 33.86
CA ILE A 187 -9.37 -11.65 34.91
C ILE A 187 -9.04 -12.45 36.17
N GLY A 188 -9.95 -13.32 36.62
CA GLY A 188 -9.68 -14.18 37.78
C GLY A 188 -8.46 -15.08 37.58
N MET A 189 -8.28 -15.63 36.38
CA MET A 189 -7.11 -16.42 36.03
C MET A 189 -5.82 -15.58 36.01
N LEU A 190 -5.87 -14.37 35.44
CA LEU A 190 -4.73 -13.45 35.42
C LEU A 190 -4.32 -13.03 36.84
N GLN A 191 -5.29 -12.68 37.69
CA GLN A 191 -5.05 -12.37 39.10
C GLN A 191 -4.38 -13.54 39.82
N ARG A 192 -4.86 -14.77 39.60
CA ARG A 192 -4.25 -15.97 40.17
C ARG A 192 -2.79 -16.14 39.74
N THR A 193 -2.45 -15.85 38.48
CA THR A 193 -1.04 -15.91 38.04
C THR A 193 -0.15 -14.81 38.66
N MET A 194 -0.73 -13.66 39.00
CA MET A 194 -0.03 -12.56 39.67
C MET A 194 0.21 -12.81 41.15
N GLU A 195 -0.61 -13.62 41.82
CA GLU A 195 -0.39 -14.05 43.22
C GLU A 195 0.93 -14.83 43.40
N GLU A 196 1.47 -15.42 42.33
CA GLU A 196 2.76 -16.12 42.35
C GLU A 196 3.97 -15.17 42.20
N THR A 197 3.72 -13.87 42.00
CA THR A 197 4.77 -12.85 41.92
C THR A 197 5.07 -12.25 43.30
N ASP A 198 6.08 -11.39 43.39
CA ASP A 198 6.45 -10.69 44.62
C ASP A 198 5.48 -9.54 44.99
N GLY A 199 4.45 -9.30 44.17
CA GLY A 199 3.46 -8.24 44.38
C GLY A 199 4.00 -6.84 44.10
N SER A 200 5.17 -6.70 43.46
CA SER A 200 5.78 -5.40 43.15
C SER A 200 4.99 -4.57 42.13
N PHE A 201 4.15 -5.22 41.33
CA PHE A 201 3.33 -4.59 40.29
C PHE A 201 1.89 -5.10 40.34
N GLU A 202 0.94 -4.18 40.40
CA GLU A 202 -0.49 -4.49 40.35
C GLU A 202 -1.10 -3.94 39.05
N PRO A 203 -1.59 -4.80 38.14
CA PRO A 203 -2.24 -4.37 36.91
C PRO A 203 -3.61 -3.76 37.19
N GLN A 204 -3.98 -2.72 36.44
CA GLN A 204 -5.36 -2.21 36.44
C GLN A 204 -6.23 -3.12 35.57
N TYR A 205 -7.06 -3.95 36.20
CA TYR A 205 -8.02 -4.82 35.52
C TYR A 205 -9.33 -4.10 35.23
N ASN A 206 -9.86 -4.27 34.01
CA ASN A 206 -11.14 -3.76 33.57
C ASN A 206 -11.96 -4.93 33.01
N GLU A 207 -13.02 -5.31 33.71
CA GLU A 207 -13.92 -6.37 33.29
C GLU A 207 -14.79 -5.89 32.13
N LEU A 208 -14.85 -6.70 31.07
CA LEU A 208 -15.75 -6.52 29.95
C LEU A 208 -16.74 -7.69 29.92
N ASN A 209 -18.03 -7.39 29.91
CA ASN A 209 -19.05 -8.41 29.82
C ASN A 209 -19.37 -8.74 28.35
N PRO A 210 -19.02 -9.93 27.84
CA PRO A 210 -19.29 -10.30 26.45
C PRO A 210 -20.78 -10.49 26.13
N GLU A 211 -21.66 -10.56 27.13
CA GLU A 211 -23.11 -10.65 26.95
C GLU A 211 -23.79 -9.28 26.89
N ALA A 212 -23.15 -8.26 27.46
CA ALA A 212 -23.64 -6.88 27.42
C ALA A 212 -23.26 -6.15 26.13
N HIS A 213 -22.32 -6.71 25.34
CA HIS A 213 -21.75 -6.06 24.16
C HIS A 213 -21.17 -4.68 24.47
N ASP A 214 -20.49 -4.58 25.62
CA ASP A 214 -19.86 -3.34 26.06
C ASP A 214 -18.75 -2.92 25.09
N ILE A 215 -18.85 -1.69 24.58
CA ILE A 215 -17.81 -1.07 23.76
C ILE A 215 -16.99 -0.15 24.65
N VAL A 216 -15.71 -0.45 24.79
CA VAL A 216 -14.77 0.37 25.57
C VAL A 216 -13.80 1.08 24.66
N GLN A 217 -13.72 2.39 24.83
CA GLN A 217 -12.74 3.24 24.15
C GLN A 217 -11.39 3.13 24.89
N ILE A 218 -10.37 2.59 24.23
CA ILE A 218 -9.02 2.47 24.78
C ILE A 218 -8.19 3.72 24.47
N SER A 219 -8.33 4.26 23.25
CA SER A 219 -7.70 5.51 22.80
C SER A 219 -8.50 6.13 21.67
N ASP A 220 -8.12 7.30 21.16
CA ASP A 220 -8.76 7.92 19.99
C ASP A 220 -8.74 7.00 18.76
N SER A 221 -7.77 6.07 18.70
CA SER A 221 -7.54 5.14 17.60
C SER A 221 -8.23 3.80 17.76
N PHE A 222 -8.58 3.39 18.98
CA PHE A 222 -9.05 2.03 19.28
C PHE A 222 -10.24 2.01 20.21
N SER A 223 -11.28 1.28 19.79
CA SER A 223 -12.28 0.74 20.71
C SER A 223 -12.42 -0.77 20.56
N ILE A 224 -12.76 -1.41 21.67
CA ILE A 224 -12.86 -2.87 21.75
C ILE A 224 -14.22 -3.31 22.25
N GLU A 225 -14.63 -4.50 21.83
CA GLU A 225 -15.80 -5.22 22.32
C GLU A 225 -15.44 -6.70 22.35
N LEU A 226 -15.89 -7.40 23.39
CA LEU A 226 -15.74 -8.85 23.49
C LEU A 226 -17.00 -9.55 23.00
N ILE A 227 -16.84 -10.57 22.16
CA ILE A 227 -17.93 -11.42 21.70
C ILE A 227 -17.68 -12.83 22.21
N ARG A 228 -18.66 -13.41 22.92
CA ARG A 228 -18.56 -14.78 23.44
C ARG A 228 -18.40 -15.78 22.28
N VAL A 229 -17.46 -16.69 22.41
CA VAL A 229 -17.25 -17.82 21.48
C VAL A 229 -17.23 -19.14 22.23
N ASN A 230 -17.53 -20.23 21.52
CA ASN A 230 -17.39 -21.57 22.07
C ASN A 230 -15.92 -21.98 22.09
N HIS A 231 -15.44 -22.41 23.25
CA HIS A 231 -14.10 -22.95 23.42
C HIS A 231 -14.07 -23.96 24.58
N SER A 232 -12.92 -24.57 24.86
CA SER A 232 -12.78 -25.55 25.95
C SER A 232 -12.64 -24.94 27.34
N ILE A 233 -12.67 -23.61 27.46
CA ILE A 233 -12.62 -22.87 28.73
C ILE A 233 -13.80 -21.89 28.83
N PRO A 234 -14.33 -21.63 30.03
CA PRO A 234 -15.38 -20.62 30.24
C PRO A 234 -14.97 -19.22 29.80
N ASP A 235 -15.97 -18.41 29.43
CA ASP A 235 -15.85 -17.02 29.00
C ASP A 235 -14.73 -16.73 27.99
N ALA A 236 -14.52 -17.66 27.04
CA ALA A 236 -13.72 -17.39 25.87
C ALA A 236 -14.41 -16.37 24.96
N THR A 237 -13.63 -15.42 24.44
CA THR A 237 -14.13 -14.33 23.60
C THR A 237 -13.26 -14.14 22.36
N ALA A 238 -13.90 -13.72 21.28
CA ALA A 238 -13.23 -13.01 20.19
C ALA A 238 -13.23 -11.51 20.51
N VAL A 239 -12.24 -10.79 19.99
CA VAL A 239 -12.10 -9.34 20.21
C VAL A 239 -12.43 -8.61 18.92
N VAL A 240 -13.46 -7.78 18.97
CA VAL A 240 -13.73 -6.81 17.88
C VAL A 240 -12.97 -5.53 18.18
N ILE A 241 -12.06 -5.19 17.28
CA ILE A 241 -11.18 -4.02 17.41
C ILE A 241 -11.56 -3.04 16.31
N ARG A 242 -12.12 -1.91 16.71
CA ARG A 242 -12.56 -0.86 15.79
C ARG A 242 -11.46 0.17 15.67
N THR A 243 -11.08 0.45 14.42
CA THR A 243 -10.04 1.42 14.07
C THR A 243 -10.58 2.40 13.04
N PRO A 244 -9.95 3.56 12.82
CA PRO A 244 -10.40 4.52 11.81
C PRO A 244 -10.41 3.98 10.37
N VAL A 245 -9.66 2.90 10.11
CA VAL A 245 -9.56 2.29 8.77
C VAL A 245 -10.46 1.05 8.60
N GLY A 246 -11.11 0.59 9.67
CA GLY A 246 -11.99 -0.57 9.65
C GLY A 246 -11.96 -1.40 10.94
N ASN A 247 -12.69 -2.50 10.93
CA ASN A 247 -12.78 -3.42 12.06
C ASN A 247 -11.85 -4.62 11.84
N ILE A 248 -11.11 -4.98 12.87
CA ILE A 248 -10.38 -6.24 12.97
C ILE A 248 -11.17 -7.16 13.91
N LEU A 249 -11.31 -8.42 13.53
CA LEU A 249 -11.78 -9.48 14.40
C LEU A 249 -10.56 -10.35 14.73
N ALA A 250 -10.20 -10.40 16.00
CA ALA A 250 -9.08 -11.16 16.54
C ALA A 250 -9.56 -12.28 17.46
#